data_AF-A0A3D2W142-F1
#
_entry.id   AF-A0A3D2W142-F1
#
_cell.length_a   1.000
_cell.length_b   1.000
_cell.length_c   1.000
_cell.angle_alpha   90.00
_cell.angle_beta   90.00
_cell.angle_gamma   90.00
#
_symmetry.space_group_name_H-M   'P 1'
#
loop_
_entity.id
_entity.type
_entity.pdbx_description
1 polymer ?
#
loop_
_entity_poly.entity_id
_entity_poly.type
_entity_poly.pdbx_seq_one_letter_code
_entity_poly.pdbx_strand_id
1 'polypeptide(L)'
;MNPSEGKNPEHRSNNAMLCFCLGVGLCAAAYFFGIGAVLAAALSGGDPGIVVGGMLAAVGLVLMGVSGFVLMAVGGVWMVLRVIADQSGDANEKRYRDVER
;
A
#
# COMPACT_ATOMS: atom_id res chain seq x y z
N MET A 1 14.12 38.78 8.29
CA MET A 1 13.88 37.83 7.18
C MET A 1 13.12 36.68 7.79
N ASN A 2 11.89 36.44 7.32
CA ASN A 2 11.11 35.30 7.78
C ASN A 2 11.92 34.04 7.43
N PRO A 3 12.30 33.18 8.40
CA PRO A 3 12.90 31.91 8.04
C PRO A 3 11.88 31.22 7.15
N SER A 4 12.28 30.88 5.92
CA SER A 4 11.44 30.11 5.02
C SER A 4 10.93 28.91 5.82
N GLU A 5 9.62 28.86 6.08
CA GLU A 5 8.97 27.66 6.58
C GLU A 5 9.40 26.54 5.62
N GLY A 6 10.33 25.72 6.08
CA GLY A 6 10.79 24.55 5.35
C GLY A 6 9.53 23.78 5.03
N LYS A 7 9.23 23.67 3.73
CA LYS A 7 8.02 23.06 3.20
C LYS A 7 7.71 21.80 4.00
N ASN A 8 6.65 21.86 4.84
CA ASN A 8 6.38 20.83 5.85
C ASN A 8 6.53 19.42 5.24
N PRO A 9 7.47 18.57 5.72
CA PRO A 9 7.76 17.25 5.17
C PRO A 9 6.52 16.32 5.12
N GLU A 10 5.53 16.63 5.95
CA GLU A 10 4.23 15.98 6.02
C GLU A 10 3.47 16.04 4.69
N HIS A 11 3.65 17.10 3.90
CA HIS A 11 2.92 17.31 2.65
C HIS A 11 3.29 16.30 1.54
N ARG A 12 4.41 15.58 1.70
CA ARG A 12 4.88 14.58 0.73
C ARG A 12 4.61 13.13 1.20
N SER A 13 3.97 12.93 2.36
CA SER A 13 3.66 11.63 2.97
C SER A 13 2.33 11.01 2.47
N ASN A 14 1.38 11.84 2.05
CA ASN A 14 0.03 11.40 1.72
C ASN A 14 0.01 10.30 0.63
N ASN A 15 0.88 10.41 -0.37
CA ASN A 15 0.93 9.46 -1.48
C ASN A 15 1.40 8.06 -1.05
N ALA A 16 2.32 7.95 -0.08
CA ALA A 16 2.81 6.66 0.41
C ALA A 16 1.76 5.97 1.29
N MET A 17 1.03 6.75 2.09
CA MET A 17 -0.12 6.26 2.86
C MET A 17 -1.26 5.82 1.96
N LEU A 18 -1.56 6.58 0.90
CA LEU A 18 -2.53 6.17 -0.11
C LEU A 18 -2.10 4.88 -0.83
N CYS A 19 -0.84 4.75 -1.24
CA CYS A 19 -0.35 3.51 -1.88
C CYS A 19 -0.49 2.31 -0.94
N PHE A 20 -0.11 2.46 0.33
CA PHE A 20 -0.27 1.40 1.32
C PHE A 20 -1.73 1.01 1.52
N CYS A 21 -2.61 1.99 1.74
CA CYS A 21 -4.04 1.77 1.96
C CYS A 21 -4.74 1.16 0.73
N LEU A 22 -4.41 1.64 -0.47
CA LEU A 22 -4.93 1.05 -1.72
C LEU A 22 -4.43 -0.38 -1.90
N GLY A 23 -3.17 -0.65 -1.56
CA GLY A 23 -2.60 -1.99 -1.58
C GLY A 23 -3.32 -2.96 -0.64
N VAL A 24 -3.53 -2.55 0.61
CA VAL A 24 -4.30 -3.32 1.60
C VAL A 24 -5.75 -3.53 1.13
N GLY A 25 -6.39 -2.49 0.59
CA GLY A 25 -7.74 -2.57 0.06
C GLY A 25 -7.86 -3.57 -1.09
N LEU A 26 -6.92 -3.55 -2.04
CA LEU A 26 -6.87 -4.50 -3.16
C LEU A 26 -6.63 -5.94 -2.69
N CYS A 27 -5.72 -6.15 -1.73
CA CYS A 27 -5.52 -7.47 -1.13
C CYS A 27 -6.77 -7.99 -0.41
N ALA A 28 -7.42 -7.14 0.39
CA ALA A 28 -8.64 -7.49 1.11
C ALA A 28 -9.80 -7.79 0.15
N ALA A 29 -9.96 -6.97 -0.89
CA ALA A 29 -10.93 -7.22 -1.94
C ALA A 29 -10.63 -8.54 -2.69
N ALA A 30 -9.36 -8.84 -2.97
CA ALA A 30 -8.98 -10.07 -3.67
C ALA A 30 -9.31 -11.30 -2.83
N TYR A 31 -9.11 -11.21 -1.51
CA TYR A 31 -9.52 -12.26 -0.57
C TYR A 31 -11.04 -12.45 -0.56
N PHE A 32 -11.81 -11.36 -0.42
CA PHE A 32 -13.27 -11.42 -0.37
C PHE A 32 -13.88 -11.96 -1.67
N PHE A 33 -13.48 -11.42 -2.81
CA PHE A 33 -13.95 -11.88 -4.11
C PHE A 33 -13.41 -13.27 -4.46
N GLY A 34 -12.23 -13.66 -3.95
CA GLY A 34 -11.70 -15.01 -4.07
C GLY A 34 -12.59 -16.05 -3.39
N ILE A 35 -13.03 -15.79 -2.15
CA ILE A 35 -14.01 -16.66 -1.46
C ILE A 35 -15.30 -16.74 -2.27
N GLY A 36 -15.82 -15.60 -2.74
CA GLY A 36 -17.02 -15.54 -3.57
C GLY A 36 -16.89 -16.36 -4.87
N ALA A 37 -15.73 -16.29 -5.53
CA ALA A 37 -15.44 -17.04 -6.76
C ALA A 37 -15.41 -18.56 -6.50
N VAL A 38 -14.82 -19.00 -5.39
CA VAL A 38 -14.81 -20.44 -5.01
C VAL A 38 -16.23 -20.94 -4.72
N LEU A 39 -17.03 -20.17 -3.98
CA LEU A 39 -18.42 -20.51 -3.70
C LEU A 39 -19.27 -20.56 -4.98
N ALA A 40 -19.11 -19.57 -5.87
CA ALA A 40 -19.80 -19.54 -7.14
C ALA A 40 -19.41 -20.73 -8.02
N ALA A 41 -18.12 -21.09 -8.07
CA ALA A 41 -17.66 -22.27 -8.80
C ALA A 41 -18.25 -23.56 -8.22
N ALA A 42 -18.27 -23.73 -6.90
CA ALA A 42 -18.83 -24.91 -6.24
C ALA A 42 -20.34 -25.08 -6.50
N LEU A 43 -21.08 -23.97 -6.66
CA LEU A 43 -22.53 -23.98 -6.90
C LEU A 43 -22.91 -23.94 -8.40
N SER A 44 -21.93 -23.79 -9.30
CA SER A 44 -22.17 -23.54 -10.73
C SER A 44 -22.70 -24.74 -11.53
N GLY A 45 -22.66 -25.95 -10.97
CA GLY A 45 -23.19 -27.15 -11.64
C GLY A 45 -22.47 -27.56 -12.93
N GLY A 46 -21.32 -26.96 -13.25
CA GLY A 46 -20.52 -27.29 -14.45
C GLY A 46 -20.94 -26.56 -15.73
N ASP A 47 -21.70 -25.47 -15.63
CA ASP A 47 -22.03 -24.63 -16.79
C ASP A 47 -20.75 -24.11 -17.48
N PRO A 48 -20.54 -24.39 -18.78
CA PRO A 48 -19.39 -23.92 -19.55
C PRO A 48 -19.17 -22.40 -19.50
N GLY A 49 -20.25 -21.61 -19.44
CA GLY A 49 -20.17 -20.15 -19.35
C GLY A 49 -19.54 -19.68 -18.04
N ILE A 50 -19.87 -20.36 -16.94
CA ILE A 50 -19.31 -20.07 -15.61
C ILE A 50 -17.85 -20.53 -15.53
N VAL A 51 -17.48 -21.61 -16.21
CA VAL A 51 -16.08 -22.05 -16.27
C VAL A 51 -15.20 -21.00 -16.97
N VAL A 52 -15.61 -20.53 -18.15
CA VAL A 52 -14.85 -19.51 -18.90
C VAL A 52 -14.82 -18.18 -18.15
N GLY A 53 -15.96 -17.74 -17.60
CA GLY A 53 -16.03 -16.54 -16.77
C GLY A 53 -15.20 -16.66 -15.48
N GLY A 54 -15.19 -17.83 -14.87
CA GLY A 54 -14.43 -18.15 -13.66
C GLY A 54 -12.92 -18.14 -13.90
N MET A 55 -12.44 -18.63 -15.05
CA MET A 55 -11.03 -18.53 -15.41
C MET A 55 -10.59 -17.06 -15.56
N LEU A 56 -11.41 -16.23 -16.22
CA LEU A 56 -11.14 -14.80 -16.36
C LEU A 56 -11.15 -14.09 -15.00
N ALA A 57 -12.13 -14.42 -14.15
CA ALA A 57 -12.22 -13.91 -12.79
C ALA A 57 -11.00 -14.33 -11.94
N ALA A 58 -10.53 -15.57 -12.06
CA ALA A 58 -9.34 -16.05 -11.36
C ALA A 58 -8.09 -15.25 -11.76
N VAL A 59 -7.88 -15.01 -13.07
CA VAL A 59 -6.78 -14.16 -13.55
C VAL A 59 -6.90 -12.74 -12.99
N GLY A 60 -8.10 -12.15 -13.02
CA GLY A 60 -8.37 -10.83 -12.45
C GLY A 60 -8.05 -10.76 -10.95
N LEU A 61 -8.45 -11.78 -10.18
CA LEU A 61 -8.20 -11.88 -8.74
C LEU A 61 -6.71 -11.99 -8.41
N VAL A 62 -5.97 -12.81 -9.17
CA VAL A 62 -4.52 -12.92 -9.01
C VAL A 62 -3.84 -11.59 -9.30
N LEU A 63 -4.20 -10.93 -10.40
CA LEU A 63 -3.65 -9.61 -10.74
C LEU A 63 -3.98 -8.56 -9.67
N MET A 64 -5.20 -8.60 -9.13
CA MET A 64 -5.63 -7.69 -8.07
C MET A 64 -4.87 -7.94 -6.76
N GLY A 65 -4.67 -9.20 -6.38
CA GLY A 65 -3.88 -9.57 -5.20
C GLY A 65 -2.41 -9.20 -5.34
N VAL A 66 -1.78 -9.50 -6.49
CA VAL A 66 -0.37 -9.17 -6.75
C VAL A 66 -0.14 -7.67 -6.78
N SER A 67 -0.98 -6.92 -7.50
CA SER A 67 -0.89 -5.46 -7.54
C SER A 67 -1.11 -4.84 -6.16
N GLY A 68 -2.09 -5.33 -5.40
CA GLY A 68 -2.32 -4.92 -4.01
C GLY A 68 -1.10 -5.15 -3.12
N PHE A 69 -0.46 -6.33 -3.23
CA PHE A 69 0.73 -6.66 -2.47
C PHE A 69 1.91 -5.75 -2.81
N VAL A 70 2.14 -5.49 -4.11
CA VAL A 70 3.21 -4.59 -4.56
C VAL A 70 2.99 -3.16 -4.05
N LEU A 71 1.77 -2.64 -4.15
CA LEU A 71 1.42 -1.30 -3.64
C LEU A 71 1.61 -1.20 -2.13
N MET A 72 1.20 -2.23 -1.39
CA MET A 72 1.39 -2.33 0.05
C MET A 72 2.89 -2.36 0.41
N ALA A 73 3.70 -3.16 -0.28
CA ALA A 73 5.13 -3.25 -0.05
C ALA A 73 5.85 -1.92 -0.34
N VAL A 74 5.54 -1.27 -1.47
CA VAL A 74 6.14 0.02 -1.85
C VAL A 74 5.74 1.12 -0.86
N GLY A 75 4.45 1.21 -0.51
CA GLY A 75 3.96 2.18 0.48
C GLY A 75 4.59 1.96 1.86
N GLY A 76 4.66 0.71 2.30
CA GLY A 76 5.25 0.33 3.59
C GLY A 76 6.74 0.62 3.68
N VAL A 77 7.52 0.25 2.66
CA VAL A 77 8.97 0.54 2.60
C VAL A 77 9.21 2.06 2.66
N TRP A 78 8.42 2.85 1.93
CA TRP A 78 8.57 4.31 1.95
C TRP A 78 8.25 4.93 3.32
N MET A 79 7.24 4.41 4.03
CA MET A 79 6.95 4.82 5.40
C MET A 79 8.11 4.50 6.34
N VAL A 80 8.65 3.28 6.28
CA VAL A 80 9.77 2.86 7.16
C VAL A 80 11.02 3.68 6.89
N LEU A 81 11.39 3.90 5.63
CA LEU A 81 12.53 4.74 5.27
C LEU A 81 12.39 6.17 5.80
N ARG A 82 11.17 6.71 5.82
CA ARG A 82 10.90 8.03 6.42
C ARG A 82 11.06 8.03 7.92
N VAL A 83 10.52 7.03 8.63
CA VAL A 83 10.69 6.95 10.09
C VAL A 83 12.18 6.91 10.46
N ILE A 84 12.99 6.17 9.70
CA ILE A 84 14.44 6.13 9.87
C ILE A 84 15.07 7.51 9.56
N ALA A 85 14.66 8.14 8.46
CA ALA A 85 15.16 9.46 8.07
C ALA A 85 14.82 10.54 9.12
N ASP A 86 13.59 10.57 9.64
CA ASP A 86 13.15 11.51 10.66
C ASP A 86 13.94 11.32 11.96
N GLN A 87 14.17 10.07 12.39
CA GLN A 87 15.04 9.80 13.53
C GLN A 87 16.49 10.26 13.32
N SER A 88 17.00 10.18 12.09
CA SER A 88 18.37 10.62 11.76
C SER A 88 18.51 12.15 11.66
N GLY A 89 17.45 12.86 11.26
CA GLY A 89 17.42 14.33 11.19
C GLY A 89 17.39 14.95 12.59
N ASP A 90 16.57 14.40 13.47
CA ASP A 90 16.39 14.86 14.85
C ASP A 90 17.67 14.71 15.70
N ALA A 91 18.50 13.71 15.38
CA ALA A 91 19.81 13.51 15.99
C ALA A 91 20.85 14.56 15.56
N ASN A 92 20.80 15.02 14.30
CA ASN A 92 21.69 16.08 13.82
C ASN A 92 21.27 17.45 14.38
N GLU A 93 19.97 17.74 14.45
CA GLU A 93 19.50 19.04 14.91
C GLU A 93 19.77 19.27 16.41
N LYS A 94 19.65 18.22 17.24
CA LYS A 94 20.08 18.26 18.65
C LYS A 94 21.59 18.44 18.80
N ARG A 95 22.39 17.83 17.92
CA ARG A 95 23.86 17.96 17.92
C ARG A 95 24.32 19.39 17.63
N TYR A 96 23.63 20.14 16.77
CA TYR A 96 24.00 21.53 16.48
C TYR A 96 23.54 22.51 17.58
N ARG A 97 22.45 22.20 18.29
CA ARG A 97 21.94 23.02 19.40
C ARG A 97 22.88 23.04 20.62
N ASP A 98 23.67 21.99 20.81
CA ASP A 98 24.64 21.91 21.92
C ASP A 98 26.00 22.58 21.62
N VAL A 99 26.24 23.01 20.38
CA VAL A 99 27.52 23.66 19.97
C VAL A 99 27.44 25.18 20.01
N GLU A 100 26.24 25.77 19.99
CA GLU A 100 26.01 27.22 20.07
C GLU A 100 25.80 27.75 21.50
N ARG A 101 26.10 26.97 22.54
CA ARG A 101 25.94 27.38 23.94
C ARG A 101 27.25 27.63 24.66
#